data_AF-A0A6I6S4B3-F1
#
_entry.id   AF-A0A6I6S4B3-F1
#
_cell.length_a   1.000
_cell.length_b   1.000
_cell.length_c   1.000
_cell.angle_alpha   90.00
_cell.angle_beta   90.00
_cell.angle_gamma   90.00
#
_symmetry.space_group_name_H-M   'P 1'
#
loop_
_entity.id
_entity.type
_entity.pdbx_description
1 polymer ?
#
loop_
_entity_poly.entity_id
_entity_poly.type
_entity_poly.pdbx_seq_one_letter_code
_entity_poly.pdbx_strand_id
1 'polypeptide(L)' 'MFSSRKARGTGGAFGFALVRRGYDCGQVDAYIQRLSGPEPPTEPAAFDLVRRGYDRGQVDAHLDELRARRGLTG' A
#
# COMPACT_ATOMS: atom_id res chain seq x y z
N MET A 1 9.69 31.87 5.95
CA MET A 1 10.14 31.41 4.62
C MET A 1 9.51 30.06 4.32
N PHE A 2 8.92 29.93 3.14
CA PHE A 2 7.96 28.88 2.79
C PHE A 2 8.61 27.49 2.63
N SER A 3 8.02 26.53 3.34
CA SER A 3 7.89 25.10 3.00
C SER A 3 9.10 24.40 2.35
N SER A 4 9.91 23.75 3.18
CA SER A 4 10.61 22.50 2.81
C SER A 4 9.57 21.43 2.46
N ARG A 5 8.98 21.52 1.25
CA ARG A 5 8.27 20.41 0.62
C ARG A 5 9.33 19.37 0.22
N LYS A 6 9.78 18.59 1.22
CA LYS A 6 10.56 17.37 1.00
C LYS A 6 9.80 16.56 -0.03
N ALA A 7 10.44 16.37 -1.18
CA ALA A 7 9.90 15.75 -2.38
C ALA A 7 9.02 14.55 -2.00
N ARG A 8 7.70 14.79 -1.97
CA ARG A 8 6.72 13.72 -1.88
C ARG A 8 6.72 13.11 -3.27
N GLY A 9 7.63 12.17 -3.50
CA GLY A 9 7.51 11.21 -4.58
C GLY A 9 6.29 10.34 -4.25
N THR A 10 5.11 10.93 -4.39
CA THR A 10 3.80 10.28 -4.34
C THR A 10 3.76 9.40 -5.58
N GLY A 11 4.32 8.20 -5.47
CA GLY A 11 4.24 7.22 -6.53
C GLY A 11 2.93 6.47 -6.35
N GLY A 12 2.13 6.38 -7.42
CA GLY A 12 0.97 5.49 -7.42
C GLY A 12 -0.37 6.12 -7.10
N ALA A 13 -1.43 5.38 -7.42
CA ALA A 13 -2.82 5.77 -7.23
C ALA A 13 -3.20 6.06 -5.76
N PHE A 14 -2.48 5.46 -4.81
CA PHE A 14 -2.75 5.56 -3.36
C PHE A 14 -1.80 6.49 -2.60
N GLY A 15 -0.81 7.05 -3.31
CA GLY A 15 0.10 8.05 -2.76
C GLY A 15 1.16 7.54 -1.78
N PHE A 16 1.49 6.26 -1.84
CA PHE A 16 2.58 5.67 -1.08
C PHE A 16 3.94 6.24 -1.50
N ALA A 17 4.87 6.32 -0.55
CA ALA A 17 6.24 6.67 -0.87
C ALA A 17 6.93 5.53 -1.64
N LEU A 18 7.67 5.88 -2.69
CA LEU A 18 8.54 4.91 -3.37
C LEU A 18 9.90 4.81 -2.66
N VAL A 19 10.26 3.59 -2.26
CA VAL A 19 11.52 3.29 -1.58
C VAL A 19 12.34 2.26 -2.35
N ARG A 20 13.64 2.20 -2.03
CA ARG A 20 14.48 1.09 -2.50
C ARG A 20 14.14 -0.16 -1.70
N ARG A 21 13.89 -1.30 -2.37
CA ARG A 21 13.39 -2.55 -1.76
C ARG A 21 12.00 -2.37 -1.12
N GLY A 22 11.06 -1.86 -1.91
CA GLY A 22 9.65 -1.76 -1.54
C GLY A 22 8.81 -2.89 -2.15
N TYR A 23 7.54 -2.96 -1.80
CA TYR A 23 6.59 -3.86 -2.45
C TYR A 23 6.30 -3.45 -3.89
N ASP A 24 6.08 -4.42 -4.77
CA ASP A 24 5.71 -4.16 -6.15
C ASP A 24 4.41 -3.34 -6.24
N CYS A 25 4.49 -2.20 -6.92
CA CYS A 25 3.37 -1.27 -7.00
C CYS A 25 2.15 -1.90 -7.69
N GLY A 26 2.36 -2.72 -8.72
CA GLY A 26 1.29 -3.37 -9.45
C GLY A 26 0.59 -4.43 -8.61
N GLN A 27 1.34 -5.22 -7.83
CA GLN A 27 0.77 -6.20 -6.91
C GLN A 27 -0.02 -5.52 -5.78
N VAL A 28 0.51 -4.45 -5.20
CA VAL A 28 -0.18 -3.68 -4.15
C VAL A 28 -1.47 -3.07 -4.70
N ASP A 29 -1.42 -2.42 -5.85
CA ASP A 29 -2.58 -1.78 -6.46
C ASP A 29 -3.68 -2.82 -6.77
N ALA A 30 -3.31 -3.97 -7.33
CA ALA A 30 -4.23 -5.06 -7.62
C ALA A 30 -4.85 -5.65 -6.34
N TYR A 31 -4.07 -5.78 -5.26
CA TYR A 31 -4.56 -6.28 -3.98
C TYR A 31 -5.52 -5.29 -3.32
N ILE A 32 -5.20 -4.00 -3.29
CA ILE A 32 -6.09 -2.96 -2.73
C ILE A 32 -7.40 -2.88 -3.52
N GLN A 33 -7.35 -3.01 -4.86
CA GLN A 33 -8.55 -3.07 -5.68
C GLN A 33 -9.42 -4.29 -5.34
N ARG A 34 -8.82 -5.48 -5.17
CA ARG A 34 -9.54 -6.68 -4.71
C ARG A 34 -10.12 -6.50 -3.31
N LEU A 35 -9.33 -5.98 -2.37
CA LEU A 35 -9.77 -5.74 -0.99
C LEU A 35 -10.89 -4.70 -0.90
N SER A 36 -10.91 -3.73 -1.83
CA SER A 36 -12.01 -2.76 -1.98
C SER A 36 -13.21 -3.32 -2.73
N GLY A 37 -13.06 -4.47 -3.38
CA GLY A 37 -14.13 -5.18 -4.09
C GLY A 37 -15.13 -5.87 -3.15
N PRO A 38 -16.11 -6.59 -3.72
CA PRO A 38 -17.16 -7.28 -2.97
C PRO A 38 -16.63 -8.50 -2.20
N GLU A 39 -15.60 -9.17 -2.71
CA GLU A 39 -14.99 -10.35 -2.08
C GLU A 39 -13.54 -10.06 -1.68
N PRO A 40 -13.30 -9.68 -0.42
CA PRO A 40 -11.97 -9.38 0.06
C PRO A 40 -11.16 -10.67 0.22
N PRO A 41 -9.88 -10.70 -0.19
CA PRO A 41 -9.01 -11.84 0.08
C PRO A 41 -8.74 -11.97 1.59
N THR A 42 -9.03 -13.15 2.16
CA THR A 42 -8.75 -13.49 3.56
C THR A 42 -7.26 -13.83 3.79
N GLU A 43 -6.53 -14.18 2.72
CA GLU A 43 -5.13 -14.55 2.81
C GLU A 43 -4.21 -13.34 3.05
N PRO A 44 -3.10 -13.51 3.80
CA PRO A 44 -2.09 -12.48 3.96
C PRO A 44 -1.50 -12.08 2.61
N ALA A 45 -1.36 -10.79 2.36
CA ALA A 45 -0.82 -10.29 1.10
C ALA A 45 0.68 -10.63 1.01
N ALA A 46 1.04 -11.50 0.07
CA ALA A 46 2.43 -11.80 -0.24
C ALA A 46 2.88 -10.95 -1.43
N PHE A 47 3.50 -9.80 -1.15
CA PHE A 47 4.01 -8.89 -2.16
C PHE A 47 5.50 -9.14 -2.44
N ASP A 48 5.88 -9.11 -3.70
CA ASP A 48 7.28 -9.19 -4.11
C ASP A 48 8.05 -7.91 -3.78
N LEU A 49 9.31 -8.09 -3.40
CA LEU A 49 10.23 -6.99 -3.10
C LEU A 49 11.00 -6.57 -4.35
N VAL A 50 10.72 -5.38 -4.84
CA VAL A 50 11.37 -4.80 -6.02
C VAL A 50 12.34 -3.69 -5.63
N ARG A 51 13.35 -3.45 -6.47
CA ARG A 51 14.35 -2.40 -6.23
C ARG A 51 13.75 -1.00 -6.10
N ARG A 52 12.56 -0.77 -6.67
CA ARG A 52 11.80 0.48 -6.57
C ARG A 52 10.32 0.14 -6.47
N GLY A 53 9.79 0.21 -5.26
CA GLY A 53 8.42 -0.19 -4.94
C GLY A 53 7.85 0.69 -3.82
N TYR A 54 6.60 0.44 -3.45
CA TYR A 54 5.97 1.16 -2.34
C TYR A 54 6.59 0.78 -1.00
N ASP A 55 6.63 1.75 -0.08
CA ASP A 55 7.05 1.52 1.28
C ASP A 55 6.16 0.49 1.99
N ARG A 56 6.80 -0.56 2.51
CA ARG A 56 6.11 -1.70 3.12
C ARG A 56 5.31 -1.31 4.34
N GLY A 57 5.87 -0.45 5.19
CA GLY A 57 5.20 0.01 6.40
C GLY A 57 3.95 0.82 6.09
N GLN A 58 3.99 1.68 5.07
CA GLN A 58 2.80 2.42 4.60
C GLN A 58 1.74 1.51 4.00
N VAL A 59 2.14 0.54 3.17
CA VAL A 59 1.20 -0.42 2.57
C VAL A 59 0.55 -1.27 3.66
N ASP A 60 1.34 -1.86 4.55
CA ASP A 60 0.84 -2.75 5.61
C ASP A 60 -0.10 -1.98 6.57
N ALA A 61 0.25 -0.75 6.96
CA ALA A 61 -0.62 0.10 7.79
C ALA A 61 -1.93 0.45 7.09
N HIS A 62 -1.90 0.74 5.78
CA HIS A 62 -3.10 1.05 5.02
C HIS A 62 -4.01 -0.18 4.86
N LEU A 63 -3.43 -1.36 4.65
CA LEU A 63 -4.19 -2.61 4.57
C LEU A 63 -4.83 -2.97 5.91
N ASP A 64 -4.10 -2.78 7.02
CA ASP A 64 -4.63 -3.00 8.37
C ASP A 64 -5.81 -2.06 8.66
N GLU A 65 -5.67 -0.76 8.37
CA GLU A 65 -6.76 0.21 8.50
C GLU A 65 -7.98 -0.18 7.64
N LEU A 66 -7.76 -0.62 6.40
CA LEU A 66 -8.84 -1.00 5.50
C LEU A 66 -9.58 -2.25 6.00
N ARG A 67 -8.85 -3.24 6.53
CA ARG A 67 -9.42 -4.44 7.14
C ARG A 67 -10.18 -4.13 8.42
N ALA A 68 -9.61 -3.31 9.30
CA ALA A 68 -10.25 -2.84 10.53
C ALA A 68 -11.55 -2.10 10.23
N ARG A 69 -11.55 -1.21 9.23
CA ARG A 69 -12.74 -0.47 8.81
C ARG A 69 -13.84 -1.37 8.23
N ARG A 70 -13.47 -2.50 7.63
CA ARG A 70 -14.43 -3.51 7.14
C ARG A 70 -14.92 -4.47 8.21
N GLY A 71 -14.35 -4.45 9.42
CA GLY A 71 -14.69 -5.41 10.47
C GLY A 71 -14.20 -6.84 10.17
N LEU A 72 -13.19 -6.99 9.30
CA LEU A 72 -12.58 -8.28 8.97
C LEU A 72 -11.53 -8.73 10.01
N THR A 73 -11.48 -8.05 11.16
CA THR A 73 -10.72 -8.48 12.33
C THR A 73 -11.49 -9.61 13.01
N GLY A 74 -11.25 -10.84 12.56
CA GLY A 74 -11.78 -12.08 13.15
C GLY A 74 -10.66 -13.03 13.50
#